data_AF-X6LV29-F1
#
_entry.id   AF-X6LV29-F1
#
_cell.length_a   1.000
_cell.length_b   1.000
_cell.length_c   1.000
_cell.angle_alpha   90.00
_cell.angle_beta   90.00
_cell.angle_gamma   90.00
#
_symmetry.space_group_name_H-M   'P 1'
#
loop_
_entity.id
_entity.type
_entity.pdbx_description
1 polymer ?
#
loop_
_entity_poly.entity_id
_entity_poly.type
_entity_poly.pdbx_seq_one_letter_code
_entity_poly.pdbx_strand_id
1 'polypeptide(L)'
;MFGIDMAYNRELFNQQALNSPEERLLHWCNKHLPENVKISNFTTDFQSGMMLMYLLNAVLREEDRMSQDDIENMKSDDLLKHIPQLLDVCHILENTDKQTMMTYVSLIRTAVDNHEQKRTKMKDVSHSLEDQLRNKISFLEKELKATKLEIEMEKGNAQTESKKYTQDRKNWVKENDDLRNEIGSLKQ
;
A
#
# COMPACT_ATOMS: atom_id res chain seq x y z
N MET A 1 0.28 17.02 -3.46
CA MET A 1 1.14 15.83 -3.36
C MET A 1 2.59 16.27 -3.15
N PHE A 2 2.89 16.94 -2.02
CA PHE A 2 4.23 17.52 -1.73
C PHE A 2 4.67 17.31 -0.26
N GLY A 3 3.96 16.49 0.52
CA GLY A 3 4.20 16.36 1.96
C GLY A 3 5.32 15.40 2.36
N ILE A 4 5.63 14.41 1.51
CA ILE A 4 6.58 13.34 1.86
C ILE A 4 8.03 13.75 1.57
N ASP A 5 8.23 14.58 0.54
CA ASP A 5 9.56 15.06 0.13
C ASP A 5 10.16 16.06 1.16
N MET A 6 9.33 16.84 1.85
CA MET A 6 9.81 17.77 2.87
C MET A 6 10.26 17.08 4.17
N ALA A 7 9.65 15.95 4.54
CA ALA A 7 10.03 15.23 5.76
C ALA A 7 11.41 14.56 5.60
N TYR A 8 11.65 13.92 4.46
CA TYR A 8 12.92 13.26 4.16
C TYR A 8 14.07 14.28 3.99
N ASN A 9 13.81 15.40 3.33
CA ASN A 9 14.80 16.49 3.17
C ASN A 9 15.12 17.18 4.51
N ARG A 10 14.14 17.32 5.43
CA ARG A 10 14.38 17.87 6.77
C ARG A 10 15.21 16.92 7.64
N GLU A 11 15.02 15.61 7.51
CA GLU A 11 15.82 14.61 8.23
C GLU A 11 17.28 14.54 7.75
N LEU A 12 17.52 14.61 6.44
CA LEU A 12 18.88 14.73 5.89
C LEU A 12 19.57 16.02 6.36
N PHE A 13 18.84 17.13 6.44
CA PHE A 13 19.37 18.40 6.93
C PHE A 13 19.72 18.36 8.43
N ASN A 14 18.88 17.72 9.26
CA ASN A 14 19.16 17.54 10.69
C ASN A 14 20.31 16.56 10.95
N GLN A 15 20.50 15.54 10.10
CA GLN A 15 21.66 14.65 10.18
C GLN A 15 22.97 15.35 9.80
N GLN A 16 22.94 16.35 8.93
CA GLN A 16 24.12 17.17 8.59
C GLN A 16 24.50 18.18 9.68
N ALA A 17 23.58 18.55 10.57
CA ALA A 17 23.84 19.44 11.70
C ALA A 17 24.52 18.76 12.91
N LEU A 18 24.55 17.42 12.94
CA LEU A 18 25.25 16.63 13.95
C LEU A 18 26.71 16.46 13.53
N ASN A 19 27.63 16.81 14.42
CA ASN A 19 29.04 17.03 14.12
C ASN A 19 29.85 15.73 14.02
N SER A 20 29.33 14.59 14.51
CA SER A 20 30.02 13.29 14.45
C SER A 20 29.15 12.10 14.03
N PRO A 21 29.74 11.02 13.46
CA PRO A 21 29.05 9.76 13.21
C PRO A 21 28.38 9.17 14.46
N GLU A 22 28.99 9.36 15.61
CA GLU A 22 28.48 8.92 16.90
C GLU A 22 27.20 9.65 17.29
N GLU A 23 27.19 10.98 17.23
CA GLU A 23 26.01 11.79 17.52
C GLU A 23 24.83 11.47 16.60
N ARG A 24 25.12 11.22 15.31
CA ARG A 24 24.11 10.75 14.35
C ARG A 24 23.53 9.41 14.73
N LEU A 25 24.37 8.47 15.18
CA LEU A 25 23.93 7.15 15.60
C LEU A 25 23.12 7.24 16.90
N LEU A 26 23.54 8.05 17.87
CA LEU A 26 22.79 8.30 19.12
C LEU A 26 21.42 8.92 18.84
N HIS A 27 21.38 9.91 17.94
CA HIS A 27 20.11 10.53 17.53
C HIS A 27 19.18 9.49 16.89
N TRP A 28 19.71 8.65 16.00
CA TRP A 28 18.94 7.57 15.39
C TRP A 28 18.42 6.57 16.42
N CYS A 29 19.25 6.16 17.40
CA CYS A 29 18.81 5.25 18.45
C CYS A 29 17.66 5.85 19.24
N ASN A 30 17.81 7.08 19.73
CA ASN A 30 16.81 7.76 20.54
C ASN A 30 15.47 7.99 19.82
N LYS A 31 15.47 8.07 18.47
CA LYS A 31 14.23 8.12 17.67
C LYS A 31 13.43 6.81 17.73
N HIS A 32 14.10 5.69 17.98
CA HIS A 32 13.50 4.34 18.01
C HIS A 32 13.25 3.82 19.42
N LEU A 33 13.50 4.64 20.45
CA LEU A 33 13.21 4.32 21.84
C LEU A 33 11.88 4.94 22.28
N PRO A 34 11.24 4.40 23.32
CA PRO A 34 10.15 5.07 24.01
C PRO A 34 10.53 6.47 24.52
N GLU A 35 9.56 7.37 24.63
CA GLU A 35 9.81 8.78 25.02
C GLU A 35 10.47 8.93 26.40
N ASN A 36 10.26 7.97 27.30
CA ASN A 36 10.82 7.94 28.66
C ASN A 36 12.24 7.34 28.72
N VAL A 37 12.78 6.85 27.60
CA VAL A 37 14.06 6.14 27.54
C VAL A 37 15.03 6.92 26.66
N LYS A 38 16.26 7.13 27.14
CA LYS A 38 17.28 7.86 26.40
C LYS A 38 18.66 7.24 26.56
N ILE A 39 19.38 7.17 25.44
CA ILE A 39 20.77 6.75 25.36
C ILE A 39 21.65 7.99 25.24
N SER A 40 22.66 8.04 26.08
CA SER A 40 23.69 9.07 26.17
C SER A 40 25.06 8.60 25.70
N ASN A 41 25.33 7.29 25.77
CA ASN A 41 26.61 6.69 25.38
C ASN A 41 26.44 5.26 24.84
N PHE A 42 27.47 4.76 24.14
CA PHE A 42 27.51 3.39 23.61
C PHE A 42 28.23 2.39 24.53
N THR A 43 28.30 2.66 25.83
CA THR A 43 28.95 1.78 26.80
C THR A 43 27.96 1.35 27.87
N THR A 44 27.82 2.12 28.95
CA THR A 44 27.02 1.75 30.12
C THR A 44 25.53 1.63 29.80
N ASP A 45 25.01 2.47 28.89
CA ASP A 45 23.57 2.53 28.63
C ASP A 45 23.03 1.27 27.93
N PHE A 46 23.92 0.50 27.29
CA PHE A 46 23.56 -0.74 26.61
C PHE A 46 23.79 -1.99 27.47
N GLN A 47 24.47 -1.89 28.62
CA GLN A 47 24.89 -3.05 29.43
C GLN A 47 23.73 -3.93 29.90
N SER A 48 22.55 -3.35 30.13
CA SER A 48 21.36 -4.10 30.53
C SER A 48 20.75 -4.95 29.41
N GLY A 49 21.16 -4.74 28.15
CA GLY A 49 20.57 -5.35 26.97
C GLY A 49 19.19 -4.77 26.57
N MET A 50 18.55 -4.00 27.45
CA MET A 50 17.21 -3.45 27.23
C MET A 50 17.17 -2.49 26.02
N MET A 51 18.18 -1.62 25.87
CA MET A 51 18.28 -0.72 24.73
C MET A 51 18.40 -1.47 23.40
N LEU A 52 19.18 -2.56 23.38
CA LEU A 52 19.29 -3.41 22.20
C LEU A 52 17.95 -4.07 21.86
N MET A 53 17.21 -4.52 22.87
CA MET A 53 15.89 -5.09 22.65
C MET A 53 14.93 -4.08 22.02
N TYR A 54 14.87 -2.83 22.50
CA TYR A 54 14.04 -1.81 21.87
C TYR A 54 14.42 -1.57 20.40
N LEU A 55 15.72 -1.45 20.12
CA LEU A 55 16.20 -1.23 18.74
C LEU A 55 15.93 -2.44 17.84
N LEU A 56 16.05 -3.67 18.34
CA LEU A 56 15.73 -4.89 17.59
C LEU A 56 14.23 -5.05 17.39
N ASN A 57 13.41 -4.72 18.39
CA ASN A 57 11.96 -4.69 18.28
C ASN A 57 11.52 -3.72 17.17
N ALA A 58 12.23 -2.60 16.97
CA ALA A 58 11.98 -1.68 15.87
C ALA A 58 12.22 -2.32 14.47
N VAL A 59 13.12 -3.30 14.35
CA VAL A 59 13.37 -4.06 13.11
C VAL A 59 12.20 -4.99 12.78
N LEU A 60 11.50 -5.49 13.80
CA LEU A 60 10.42 -6.46 13.62
C LEU A 60 9.21 -5.84 12.94
N ARG A 61 8.45 -6.70 12.24
CA ARG A 61 7.15 -6.35 11.68
C ARG A 61 6.19 -6.04 12.82
N GLU A 62 5.21 -5.18 12.55
CA GLU A 62 4.31 -4.64 13.58
C GLU A 62 3.56 -5.75 14.34
N GLU A 63 3.21 -6.83 13.65
CA GLU A 63 2.60 -8.03 14.21
C GLU A 63 3.52 -8.88 15.11
N ASP A 64 4.84 -8.76 14.92
CA ASP A 64 5.86 -9.53 15.66
C ASP A 64 6.49 -8.67 16.79
N ARG A 65 6.10 -7.39 16.91
CA ARG A 65 6.64 -6.48 17.92
C ARG A 65 6.10 -6.81 19.30
N MET A 66 6.99 -6.85 20.28
CA MET A 66 6.63 -6.92 21.68
C MET A 66 6.13 -5.55 22.16
N SER A 67 5.17 -5.57 23.10
CA SER A 67 4.74 -4.35 23.78
C SER A 67 5.86 -3.82 24.68
N GLN A 68 5.82 -2.54 25.01
CA GLN A 68 6.77 -1.94 25.94
C GLN A 68 6.73 -2.64 27.31
N ASP A 69 5.54 -2.92 27.82
CA ASP A 69 5.36 -3.63 29.09
C ASP A 69 5.98 -5.03 29.04
N ASP A 70 5.86 -5.76 27.92
CA ASP A 70 6.47 -7.09 27.79
C ASP A 70 8.00 -7.02 27.85
N ILE A 71 8.60 -6.01 27.19
CA ILE A 71 10.05 -5.80 27.20
C ILE A 71 10.54 -5.43 28.60
N GLU A 72 9.84 -4.54 29.29
CA GLU A 72 10.21 -4.07 30.63
C GLU A 72 10.07 -5.15 31.71
N ASN A 73 9.09 -6.06 31.55
CA ASN A 73 8.88 -7.18 32.47
C ASN A 73 9.79 -8.39 32.19
N MET A 74 10.55 -8.38 31.09
CA MET A 74 11.41 -9.48 30.69
C MET A 74 12.70 -9.51 31.51
N LYS A 75 13.11 -10.69 31.97
CA LYS A 75 14.40 -10.85 32.65
C LYS A 75 15.55 -10.64 31.67
N SER A 76 16.67 -10.10 32.14
CA SER A 76 17.86 -9.87 31.31
C SER A 76 18.30 -11.12 30.54
N ASP A 77 18.33 -12.29 31.17
CA ASP A 77 18.70 -13.55 30.50
C ASP A 77 17.75 -13.94 29.36
N ASP A 78 16.47 -13.57 29.47
CA ASP A 78 15.47 -13.82 28.44
C ASP A 78 15.55 -12.78 27.32
N LEU A 79 15.93 -11.54 27.63
CA LEU A 79 16.23 -10.52 26.62
C LEU A 79 17.36 -10.99 25.69
N LEU A 80 18.44 -11.55 26.25
CA LEU A 80 19.61 -12.02 25.49
C LEU A 80 19.28 -13.11 24.47
N LYS A 81 18.25 -13.93 24.71
CA LYS A 81 17.84 -15.01 23.80
C LYS A 81 17.23 -14.49 22.49
N HIS A 82 16.69 -13.27 22.50
CA HIS A 82 16.01 -12.66 21.36
C HIS A 82 16.94 -11.79 20.52
N ILE A 83 18.14 -11.50 21.04
CA ILE A 83 19.17 -10.76 20.31
C ILE A 83 19.80 -11.72 19.30
N PRO A 84 19.80 -11.40 17.99
CA PRO A 84 20.43 -12.25 16.97
C PRO A 84 21.89 -12.54 17.35
N GLN A 85 22.25 -13.83 17.40
CA GLN A 85 23.57 -14.35 17.77
C GLN A 85 24.68 -14.03 16.73
N LEU A 86 24.65 -12.83 16.13
CA LEU A 86 25.69 -12.35 15.23
C LEU A 86 27.01 -12.09 15.98
N LEU A 87 26.93 -11.83 17.28
CA LEU A 87 28.04 -11.65 18.20
C LEU A 87 27.72 -12.31 19.55
N ASP A 88 28.75 -12.69 20.30
CA ASP A 88 28.60 -13.14 21.68
C ASP A 88 28.09 -11.98 22.54
N VAL A 89 26.77 -11.91 22.68
CA VAL A 89 26.05 -10.82 23.35
C VAL A 89 26.47 -10.72 24.81
N CYS A 90 26.72 -11.85 25.47
CA CYS A 90 27.19 -11.87 26.85
C CYS A 90 28.55 -11.16 26.96
N HIS A 91 29.50 -11.51 26.09
CA HIS A 91 30.83 -10.88 26.09
C HIS A 91 30.75 -9.37 25.77
N ILE A 92 29.88 -8.95 24.85
CA ILE A 92 29.71 -7.53 24.49
C ILE A 92 29.09 -6.72 25.62
N LEU A 93 28.14 -7.30 26.37
CA LEU A 93 27.49 -6.60 27.47
C LEU A 93 28.33 -6.58 28.75
N GLU A 94 29.11 -7.63 29.00
CA GLU A 94 30.04 -7.69 30.13
C GLU A 94 31.22 -6.72 29.94
N ASN A 95 31.75 -6.63 28.72
CA ASN A 95 32.88 -5.76 28.36
C ASN A 95 32.49 -4.81 27.22
N THR A 96 31.54 -3.91 27.48
CA THR A 96 31.02 -2.99 26.46
C THR A 96 32.07 -1.99 26.02
N ASP A 97 32.79 -2.34 24.94
CA ASP A 97 33.61 -1.41 24.19
C ASP A 97 32.74 -0.55 23.26
N LYS A 98 33.02 0.75 23.27
CA LYS A 98 32.28 1.75 22.50
C LYS A 98 32.26 1.44 21.01
N GLN A 99 33.40 1.05 20.42
CA GLN A 99 33.48 0.80 18.98
C GLN A 99 32.72 -0.46 18.59
N THR A 100 32.79 -1.49 19.42
CA THR A 100 32.04 -2.73 19.25
C THR A 100 30.54 -2.49 19.28
N MET A 101 30.06 -1.73 20.28
CA MET A 101 28.64 -1.39 20.39
C MET A 101 28.16 -0.49 19.23
N MET A 102 28.94 0.53 18.86
CA MET A 102 28.62 1.37 17.70
C MET A 102 28.53 0.55 16.41
N THR A 103 29.41 -0.42 16.23
CA THR A 103 29.38 -1.32 15.07
C THR A 103 28.11 -2.17 15.09
N TYR A 104 27.77 -2.77 16.23
CA TYR A 104 26.58 -3.59 16.37
C TYR A 104 25.29 -2.80 16.09
N VAL A 105 25.15 -1.64 16.72
CA VAL A 105 24.00 -0.75 16.53
C VAL A 105 23.94 -0.23 15.09
N SER A 106 25.08 -0.01 14.43
CA SER A 106 25.11 0.37 13.01
C SER A 106 24.57 -0.74 12.11
N LEU A 107 24.85 -2.01 12.41
CA LEU A 107 24.27 -3.15 11.68
C LEU A 107 22.74 -3.21 11.87
N ILE A 108 22.25 -2.99 13.10
CA ILE A 108 20.82 -2.91 13.38
C ILE A 108 20.19 -1.78 12.57
N ARG A 109 20.78 -0.58 12.58
CA ARG A 109 20.30 0.56 11.78
C ARG A 109 20.20 0.21 10.30
N THR A 110 21.24 -0.38 9.73
CA THR A 110 21.21 -0.79 8.31
C THR A 110 20.11 -1.81 8.03
N ALA A 111 19.83 -2.73 8.95
CA ALA A 111 18.72 -3.67 8.82
C ALA A 111 17.34 -2.95 8.84
N VAL A 112 17.14 -2.00 9.76
CA VAL A 112 15.92 -1.17 9.83
C VAL A 112 15.74 -0.38 8.55
N ASP A 113 16.74 0.39 8.13
CA ASP A 113 16.67 1.27 6.96
C ASP A 113 16.34 0.48 5.68
N ASN A 114 16.94 -0.71 5.52
CA ASN A 114 16.64 -1.62 4.40
C ASN A 114 15.20 -2.14 4.44
N HIS A 115 14.67 -2.45 5.63
CA HIS A 115 13.30 -2.91 5.80
C HIS A 115 12.30 -1.79 5.48
N GLU A 116 12.54 -0.57 5.95
CA GLU A 116 11.73 0.60 5.64
C GLU A 116 11.72 0.92 4.14
N GLN A 117 12.89 0.90 3.50
CA GLN A 117 13.00 1.16 2.05
C GLN A 117 12.26 0.11 1.21
N LYS A 118 12.26 -1.16 1.63
CA LYS A 118 11.46 -2.20 0.96
C LYS A 118 9.97 -1.93 1.13
N ARG A 119 9.54 -1.52 2.33
CA ARG A 119 8.13 -1.20 2.63
C ARG A 119 7.64 0.00 1.82
N THR A 120 8.45 1.05 1.66
CA THR A 120 8.07 2.23 0.85
C THR A 120 7.93 1.87 -0.63
N LYS A 121 8.93 1.19 -1.20
CA LYS A 121 8.86 0.72 -2.60
C LYS A 121 7.62 -0.15 -2.85
N MET A 122 7.30 -1.05 -1.92
CA MET A 122 6.11 -1.90 -2.05
C MET A 122 4.80 -1.11 -1.95
N LYS A 123 4.73 -0.09 -1.09
CA LYS A 123 3.60 0.85 -1.05
C LYS A 123 3.43 1.59 -2.37
N ASP A 124 4.50 2.10 -2.96
CA ASP A 124 4.43 2.83 -4.24
C ASP A 124 3.91 1.94 -5.38
N VAL A 125 4.38 0.70 -5.43
CA VAL A 125 3.86 -0.31 -6.37
C VAL A 125 2.38 -0.57 -6.12
N SER A 126 1.95 -0.72 -4.86
CA SER A 126 0.53 -0.92 -4.52
C SER A 126 -0.35 0.22 -5.02
N HIS A 127 0.04 1.48 -4.76
CA HIS A 127 -0.71 2.64 -5.24
C HIS A 127 -0.78 2.68 -6.77
N SER A 128 0.33 2.36 -7.44
CA SER A 128 0.36 2.30 -8.91
C SER A 128 -0.60 1.23 -9.46
N LEU A 129 -0.66 0.05 -8.83
CA LEU A 129 -1.62 -0.98 -9.21
C LEU A 129 -3.06 -0.56 -8.96
N GLU A 130 -3.35 0.09 -7.83
CA GLU A 130 -4.69 0.60 -7.53
C GLU A 130 -5.16 1.62 -8.58
N ASP A 131 -4.28 2.54 -8.98
CA ASP A 131 -4.57 3.51 -10.03
C ASP A 131 -4.84 2.84 -11.38
N GLN A 132 -4.05 1.83 -11.74
CA GLN A 132 -4.29 1.04 -12.95
C GLN A 132 -5.64 0.33 -12.93
N LEU A 133 -6.01 -0.27 -11.79
CA LEU A 133 -7.31 -0.92 -11.63
C LEU A 133 -8.46 0.07 -11.71
N ARG A 134 -8.36 1.23 -11.04
CA ARG A 134 -9.37 2.30 -11.12
C ARG A 134 -9.56 2.78 -12.55
N ASN A 135 -8.47 2.99 -13.29
CA ASN A 135 -8.51 3.40 -14.69
C ASN A 135 -9.17 2.33 -15.58
N LYS A 136 -8.84 1.04 -15.36
CA LYS A 136 -9.45 -0.05 -16.13
C LYS A 136 -10.94 -0.19 -15.85
N ILE A 137 -11.37 -0.05 -14.60
CA ILE A 137 -12.78 -0.02 -14.22
C ILE A 137 -13.50 1.12 -14.94
N SER A 138 -12.97 2.34 -14.86
CA SER A 138 -13.57 3.50 -15.53
C SER A 138 -13.69 3.33 -17.04
N PHE A 139 -12.68 2.72 -17.68
CA PHE A 139 -12.73 2.41 -19.11
C PHE A 139 -13.85 1.41 -19.43
N LEU A 140 -13.93 0.30 -18.70
CA LEU A 140 -14.94 -0.73 -18.91
C LEU A 140 -16.36 -0.22 -18.64
N GLU A 141 -16.55 0.65 -17.65
CA GLU A 141 -17.84 1.28 -17.38
C GLU A 141 -18.29 2.19 -18.54
N LYS A 142 -17.37 2.94 -19.15
CA LYS A 142 -17.67 3.77 -20.32
C LYS A 142 -18.02 2.92 -21.54
N GLU A 143 -17.25 1.88 -21.80
CA GLU A 143 -17.49 0.94 -22.90
C GLU A 143 -18.85 0.25 -22.74
N LEU A 144 -19.14 -0.28 -21.55
CA LEU A 144 -20.42 -0.91 -21.23
C LEU A 144 -21.60 0.06 -21.40
N LYS A 145 -21.44 1.32 -20.99
CA LYS A 145 -22.48 2.35 -21.19
C LYS A 145 -22.71 2.65 -22.68
N ALA A 146 -21.64 2.73 -23.47
CA ALA A 146 -21.73 2.97 -24.91
C ALA A 146 -22.45 1.81 -25.62
N THR A 147 -22.03 0.57 -25.37
CA THR A 147 -22.66 -0.63 -25.95
C THR A 147 -24.13 -0.74 -25.55
N LYS A 148 -24.48 -0.41 -24.30
CA LYS A 148 -25.87 -0.42 -23.85
C LYS A 148 -26.72 0.60 -24.63
N LEU A 149 -26.19 1.80 -24.86
CA LEU A 149 -26.86 2.83 -25.64
C LEU A 149 -27.09 2.38 -27.09
N GLU A 150 -26.07 1.76 -27.71
CA GLU A 150 -26.15 1.25 -29.08
C GLU A 150 -27.23 0.18 -29.23
N ILE A 151 -27.28 -0.78 -28.30
CA ILE A 151 -28.33 -1.81 -28.26
C ILE A 151 -29.73 -1.20 -28.10
N GLU A 152 -29.87 -0.16 -27.27
CA GLU A 152 -31.16 0.53 -27.08
C GLU A 152 -31.61 1.26 -28.37
N MET A 153 -30.68 1.89 -29.09
CA MET A 153 -30.95 2.52 -30.38
C MET A 153 -31.37 1.50 -31.44
N GLU A 154 -30.64 0.40 -31.57
CA GLU A 154 -30.97 -0.67 -32.52
C GLU A 154 -32.35 -1.29 -32.23
N LYS A 155 -32.67 -1.52 -30.96
CA LYS A 155 -34.01 -2.00 -30.56
C LYS A 155 -35.11 -1.02 -30.95
N GLY A 156 -34.90 0.28 -30.75
CA GLY A 156 -35.86 1.32 -31.15
C GLY A 156 -36.09 1.35 -32.66
N ASN A 157 -35.02 1.23 -33.45
CA ASN A 157 -35.10 1.18 -34.91
C ASN A 157 -35.84 -0.07 -35.39
N ALA A 158 -35.47 -1.25 -34.90
CA ALA A 158 -36.11 -2.51 -35.25
C ALA A 158 -37.62 -2.50 -34.91
N GLN A 159 -38.00 -1.90 -33.79
CA GLN A 159 -39.42 -1.79 -33.40
C GLN A 159 -40.20 -0.84 -34.31
N THR A 160 -39.56 0.24 -34.80
CA THR A 160 -40.16 1.18 -35.74
C THR A 160 -40.36 0.54 -37.10
N GLU A 161 -39.35 -0.18 -37.60
CA GLU A 161 -39.45 -0.96 -38.83
C GLU A 161 -40.54 -2.03 -38.74
N SER A 162 -40.58 -2.79 -37.66
CA SER A 162 -41.61 -3.81 -37.42
C SER A 162 -43.03 -3.23 -37.46
N LYS A 163 -43.24 -2.06 -36.84
CA LYS A 163 -44.53 -1.34 -36.91
C LYS A 163 -44.87 -0.92 -38.34
N LYS A 164 -43.90 -0.38 -39.08
CA LYS A 164 -44.07 0.01 -40.49
C LYS A 164 -44.46 -1.20 -41.35
N TYR A 165 -43.71 -2.30 -41.28
CA TYR A 165 -44.04 -3.54 -41.99
C TYR A 165 -45.44 -4.06 -41.66
N THR A 166 -45.84 -4.00 -40.38
CA THR A 166 -47.17 -4.43 -39.95
C THR A 166 -48.27 -3.53 -40.55
N GLN A 167 -48.03 -2.21 -40.61
CA GLN A 167 -48.97 -1.27 -41.20
C GLN A 167 -49.08 -1.45 -42.72
N ASP A 168 -47.94 -1.56 -43.41
CA ASP A 168 -47.89 -1.76 -44.86
C ASP A 168 -48.62 -3.07 -45.25
N ARG A 169 -48.45 -4.13 -44.46
CA ARG A 169 -49.19 -5.39 -44.64
C ARG A 169 -50.69 -5.21 -44.48
N LYS A 170 -51.16 -4.45 -43.48
CA LYS A 170 -52.60 -4.17 -43.30
C LYS A 170 -53.17 -3.37 -44.48
N ASN A 171 -52.42 -2.38 -44.96
CA ASN A 171 -52.81 -1.57 -46.11
C ASN A 171 -52.94 -2.44 -47.37
N TRP A 172 -51.95 -3.31 -47.63
CA TRP A 172 -51.96 -4.22 -48.77
C TRP A 172 -53.14 -5.21 -48.73
N VAL A 173 -53.45 -5.77 -47.56
CA VAL A 173 -54.62 -6.67 -47.41
C VAL A 173 -55.90 -5.94 -47.75
N LYS A 174 -56.08 -4.72 -47.22
CA LYS A 174 -57.26 -3.90 -47.50
C LYS A 174 -57.39 -3.57 -48.99
N GLU A 175 -56.32 -3.14 -49.64
CA GLU A 175 -56.31 -2.83 -51.06
C GLU A 175 -56.66 -4.06 -51.92
N ASN A 176 -56.15 -5.23 -51.55
CA ASN A 176 -56.48 -6.49 -52.24
C ASN A 176 -57.96 -6.88 -52.07
N ASP A 177 -58.52 -6.67 -50.88
CA ASP A 177 -59.95 -6.90 -50.63
C ASP A 177 -60.82 -5.91 -51.43
N ASP A 178 -60.44 -4.63 -51.48
CA ASP A 178 -61.12 -3.60 -52.26
C ASP A 178 -61.12 -3.94 -53.76
N LEU A 179 -59.96 -4.34 -54.31
CA LEU A 179 -59.83 -4.79 -55.71
C LEU A 179 -60.67 -6.04 -56.01
N ARG A 180 -60.72 -7.00 -55.09
CA ARG A 180 -61.58 -8.19 -55.24
C ARG A 180 -63.06 -7.83 -55.32
N ASN A 181 -63.51 -6.90 -54.48
CA ASN A 181 -64.89 -6.43 -54.47
C ASN A 181 -65.24 -5.68 -55.77
N GLU A 182 -64.31 -4.87 -56.30
CA GLU A 182 -64.47 -4.17 -57.58
C GLU A 182 -64.59 -5.15 -58.75
N ILE A 183 -63.70 -6.14 -58.84
CA ILE A 183 -63.76 -7.19 -59.87
C ILE A 183 -65.07 -7.97 -59.78
N GLY A 184 -65.56 -8.27 -58.57
CA GLY A 184 -66.85 -8.94 -58.36
C GLY A 184 -68.02 -8.12 -58.88
N SER A 185 -68.01 -6.81 -58.65
CA SER A 185 -69.04 -5.87 -59.11
C SER A 185 -69.07 -5.72 -60.63
N LEU A 186 -67.92 -5.80 -61.30
CA LEU A 186 -67.80 -5.70 -62.76
C LEU A 186 -68.22 -6.98 -63.52
N LYS A 187 -68.43 -8.10 -62.82
CA LYS A 187 -68.81 -9.39 -63.41
C LYS A 187 -70.33 -9.68 -63.34
N GLN A 188 -71.12 -8.78 -62.76
CA GLN A 188 -72.59 -8.84 -62.72
C GLN A 188 -73.19 -7.96 -63.82
#